data_AF-A0A0W1A676-F1
#
_entry.id   AF-A0A0W1A676-F1
#
_cell.length_a   1.000
_cell.length_b   1.000
_cell.length_c   1.000
_cell.angle_alpha   90.00
_cell.angle_beta   90.00
_cell.angle_gamma   90.00
#
_symmetry.space_group_name_H-M   'P 1'
#
loop_
_entity.id
_entity.type
_entity.pdbx_description
1 polymer ?
#
loop_
_entity_poly.entity_id
_entity_poly.type
_entity_poly.pdbx_seq_one_letter_code
_entity_poly.pdbx_strand_id
1 'polypeptide(L)'
;MNKKKSTTEKAVFYLSTDQRSKALEYLERWNNEQLAEFLLNHLSLHEQLKETQYDSFWTNRRMNLRIPGYPDFRFQAQPGISDADFVIGYLLYLLQLKSKKTQSAEDPFFLRVTSSDYLSFHSIRSCLHRAYTSLNKATEADLNKLAEFLYNLEYFAKKHQCPGYLLVAYGYMRLALKYQQLGLSDPCRAAYTLCWKFLHLAALTETQSEASINNAYFGKGIILSTPFELSSISEMKTYCAQVAGGYLSSDDCIGAEKAGLFMYEHLPAVQKPDESTRSVLGL
;
A
#
# COMPACT_ATOMS: atom_id res chain seq x y z
N MET A 1 -6.47 -47.65 4.72
CA MET A 1 -7.36 -46.61 4.16
C MET A 1 -6.56 -45.34 3.91
N ASN A 2 -6.24 -45.02 2.66
CA ASN A 2 -5.56 -43.76 2.30
C ASN A 2 -6.52 -42.59 2.50
N LYS A 3 -6.28 -41.74 3.51
CA LYS A 3 -6.94 -40.44 3.61
C LYS A 3 -6.58 -39.66 2.34
N LYS A 4 -7.58 -39.40 1.50
CA LYS A 4 -7.45 -38.60 0.28
C LYS A 4 -6.97 -37.21 0.73
N LYS A 5 -5.70 -36.86 0.48
CA LYS A 5 -5.15 -35.55 0.84
C LYS A 5 -6.06 -34.44 0.33
N SER A 6 -6.29 -33.42 1.15
CA SER A 6 -7.08 -32.26 0.75
C SER A 6 -6.44 -31.60 -0.48
N THR A 7 -7.21 -30.85 -1.27
CA THR A 7 -6.68 -30.14 -2.44
C THR A 7 -5.52 -29.21 -2.06
N THR A 8 -5.60 -28.61 -0.87
CA THR A 8 -4.56 -27.77 -0.28
C THR A 8 -3.29 -28.56 0.03
N GLU A 9 -3.39 -29.69 0.72
CA GLU A 9 -2.22 -30.55 1.04
C GLU A 9 -1.50 -31.05 -0.21
N LYS A 10 -2.24 -31.28 -1.30
CA LYS A 10 -1.65 -31.65 -2.60
C LYS A 10 -0.90 -30.48 -3.23
N ALA A 11 -1.48 -29.28 -3.23
CA ALA A 11 -0.81 -28.08 -3.74
C ALA A 11 0.48 -27.79 -2.96
N VAL A 12 0.44 -27.85 -1.62
CA VAL A 12 1.63 -27.72 -0.77
C VAL A 12 2.67 -28.77 -1.14
N PHE A 13 2.29 -30.04 -1.24
CA PHE A 13 3.21 -31.12 -1.60
C PHE A 13 3.88 -30.87 -2.97
N TYR A 14 3.11 -30.44 -3.98
CA TYR A 14 3.67 -30.17 -5.31
C TYR A 14 4.58 -28.93 -5.32
N LEU A 15 4.26 -27.88 -4.57
CA LEU A 15 5.14 -26.74 -4.39
C LEU A 15 6.43 -27.14 -3.67
N SER A 16 6.35 -27.87 -2.55
CA SER A 16 7.52 -28.32 -1.79
C SER A 16 8.39 -29.36 -2.50
N THR A 17 7.87 -30.04 -3.53
CA THR A 17 8.64 -31.00 -4.34
C THR A 17 8.97 -30.46 -5.74
N ASP A 18 8.79 -29.16 -5.94
CA ASP A 18 9.08 -28.45 -7.19
C ASP A 18 8.32 -29.00 -8.44
N GLN A 19 7.17 -29.63 -8.22
CA GLN A 19 6.28 -30.12 -9.28
C GLN A 19 5.32 -29.02 -9.75
N ARG A 20 5.90 -27.98 -10.35
CA ARG A 20 5.27 -26.69 -10.69
C ARG A 20 3.99 -26.80 -11.52
N SER A 21 4.01 -27.56 -12.62
CA SER A 21 2.82 -27.72 -13.49
C SER A 21 1.64 -28.33 -12.74
N LYS A 22 1.90 -29.30 -11.85
CA LYS A 22 0.85 -29.89 -11.03
C LYS A 22 0.36 -28.93 -9.98
N ALA A 23 1.23 -28.14 -9.35
CA ALA A 23 0.81 -27.10 -8.41
C ALA A 23 -0.16 -26.11 -9.08
N LEU A 24 0.18 -25.62 -10.29
CA LEU A 24 -0.67 -24.73 -11.09
C LEU A 24 -2.07 -25.31 -11.34
N GLU A 25 -2.19 -26.59 -11.69
CA GLU A 25 -3.50 -27.23 -11.91
C GLU A 25 -4.43 -27.14 -10.69
N TYR A 26 -3.88 -27.15 -9.47
CA TYR A 26 -4.69 -26.94 -8.26
C TYR A 26 -4.96 -25.46 -8.01
N LEU A 27 -3.94 -24.61 -8.13
CA LEU A 27 -4.05 -23.18 -7.89
C LEU A 27 -5.06 -22.52 -8.84
N GLU A 28 -5.15 -22.93 -10.10
CA GLU A 28 -6.08 -22.40 -11.09
C GLU A 28 -7.55 -22.73 -10.80
N ARG A 29 -7.81 -23.87 -10.16
CA ARG A 29 -9.17 -24.31 -9.81
C ARG A 29 -9.73 -23.57 -8.60
N TRP A 30 -8.88 -22.91 -7.83
CA TRP A 30 -9.31 -22.19 -6.64
C TRP A 30 -9.98 -20.86 -7.00
N ASN A 31 -11.06 -20.56 -6.28
CA ASN A 31 -11.60 -19.21 -6.27
C ASN A 31 -10.68 -18.28 -5.44
N ASN A 32 -10.99 -16.98 -5.48
CA ASN A 32 -10.18 -15.96 -4.80
C ASN A 32 -10.10 -16.15 -3.28
N GLU A 33 -11.15 -16.68 -2.66
CA GLU A 33 -11.20 -16.92 -1.21
C GLU A 33 -10.30 -18.09 -0.81
N GLN A 34 -10.41 -19.22 -1.50
CA GLN A 34 -9.57 -20.40 -1.29
C GLN A 34 -8.08 -20.07 -1.49
N LEU A 35 -7.77 -19.29 -2.52
CA LEU A 35 -6.40 -18.84 -2.76
C LEU A 35 -5.92 -17.88 -1.67
N ALA A 36 -6.75 -16.96 -1.20
CA ALA A 36 -6.40 -16.05 -0.10
C ALA A 36 -6.11 -16.80 1.20
N GLU A 37 -6.96 -17.78 1.57
CA GLU A 37 -6.77 -18.61 2.75
C GLU A 37 -5.49 -19.45 2.65
N PHE A 38 -5.20 -20.00 1.47
CA PHE A 38 -3.96 -20.70 1.21
C PHE A 38 -2.74 -19.79 1.42
N LEU A 39 -2.77 -18.60 0.81
CA LEU A 39 -1.69 -17.62 0.94
C LEU A 39 -1.48 -17.17 2.40
N LEU A 40 -2.55 -17.01 3.17
CA LEU A 40 -2.47 -16.65 4.59
C LEU A 40 -1.82 -17.75 5.44
N ASN A 41 -2.15 -19.02 5.17
CA ASN A 41 -1.68 -20.15 5.96
C ASN A 41 -0.30 -20.69 5.55
N HIS A 42 0.21 -20.30 4.37
CA HIS A 42 1.45 -20.81 3.81
C HIS A 42 2.40 -19.68 3.36
N LEU A 43 2.68 -18.75 4.28
CA LEU A 43 3.57 -17.59 4.03
C LEU A 43 4.96 -18.00 3.50
N SER A 44 5.49 -19.14 3.94
CA SER A 44 6.78 -19.67 3.48
C SER A 44 6.84 -20.00 1.99
N LEU A 45 5.69 -20.15 1.33
CA LEU A 45 5.60 -20.45 -0.11
C LEU A 45 5.48 -19.19 -0.97
N HIS A 46 5.38 -17.99 -0.38
CA HIS A 46 5.16 -16.75 -1.13
C HIS A 46 6.26 -16.48 -2.15
N GLU A 47 7.52 -16.60 -1.73
CA GLU A 47 8.65 -16.31 -2.63
C GLU A 47 8.72 -17.30 -3.80
N GLN A 48 8.44 -18.58 -3.55
CA GLN A 48 8.34 -19.58 -4.61
C GLN A 48 7.21 -19.26 -5.59
N LEU A 49 6.06 -18.81 -5.08
CA LEU A 49 4.91 -18.43 -5.89
C LEU A 49 5.14 -17.15 -6.70
N LYS A 50 6.14 -16.33 -6.36
CA LYS A 50 6.54 -15.13 -7.12
C LYS A 50 7.59 -15.41 -8.18
N GLU A 51 8.03 -16.65 -8.35
CA GLU A 51 8.93 -17.03 -9.43
C GLU A 51 8.26 -16.85 -10.81
N THR A 52 9.07 -16.49 -11.81
CA THR A 52 8.62 -16.06 -13.15
C THR A 52 7.72 -17.08 -13.88
N GLN A 53 7.86 -18.36 -13.56
CA GLN A 53 6.97 -19.41 -14.11
C GLN A 53 5.49 -19.24 -13.73
N TYR A 54 5.19 -18.49 -12.67
CA TYR A 54 3.83 -18.19 -12.23
C TYR A 54 3.30 -16.86 -12.79
N ASP A 55 4.10 -16.12 -13.58
CA ASP A 55 3.72 -14.78 -14.07
C ASP A 55 2.44 -14.79 -14.89
N SER A 56 2.28 -15.76 -15.79
CA SER A 56 1.05 -15.94 -16.59
C SER A 56 -0.17 -16.22 -15.71
N PHE A 57 0.01 -17.02 -14.66
CA PHE A 57 -1.05 -17.30 -13.69
C PHE A 57 -1.47 -16.03 -12.95
N TRP A 58 -0.52 -15.25 -12.44
CA TRP A 58 -0.80 -14.01 -11.72
C TRP A 58 -1.38 -12.91 -12.61
N THR A 59 -0.89 -12.80 -13.85
CA THR A 59 -1.43 -11.90 -14.86
C THR A 59 -2.90 -12.21 -15.12
N ASN A 60 -3.22 -13.49 -15.37
CA ASN A 60 -4.59 -13.93 -15.57
C ASN A 60 -5.45 -13.68 -14.33
N ARG A 61 -4.90 -13.88 -13.12
CA ARG A 61 -5.61 -13.55 -11.86
C ARG A 61 -5.93 -12.06 -11.78
N ARG A 62 -4.96 -11.16 -11.98
CA ARG A 62 -5.20 -9.71 -11.99
C ARG A 62 -6.26 -9.32 -13.01
N MET A 63 -6.16 -9.83 -14.24
CA MET A 63 -7.11 -9.54 -15.32
C MET A 63 -8.53 -10.01 -15.02
N ASN A 64 -8.71 -11.01 -14.15
CA ASN A 64 -10.01 -11.54 -13.75
C ASN A 64 -10.54 -10.98 -12.41
N LEU A 65 -9.74 -10.19 -11.68
CA LEU A 65 -10.24 -9.49 -10.49
C LEU A 65 -11.33 -8.49 -10.88
N ARG A 66 -12.44 -8.51 -10.13
CA ARG A 66 -13.59 -7.62 -10.32
C ARG A 66 -14.00 -6.99 -9.00
N ILE A 67 -14.60 -5.82 -9.08
CA ILE A 67 -15.20 -5.13 -7.94
C ILE A 67 -16.73 -5.28 -8.05
N PRO A 68 -17.40 -5.83 -7.03
CA PRO A 68 -18.86 -5.89 -7.01
C PRO A 68 -19.48 -4.50 -7.22
N GLY A 69 -20.45 -4.40 -8.13
CA GLY A 69 -21.12 -3.13 -8.47
C GLY A 69 -20.38 -2.24 -9.47
N TYR A 70 -19.17 -2.61 -9.92
CA TYR A 70 -18.39 -1.86 -10.92
C TYR A 70 -17.89 -2.81 -12.03
N PRO A 71 -18.78 -3.27 -12.93
CA PRO A 71 -18.49 -4.33 -13.90
C PRO A 71 -17.47 -3.94 -14.97
N ASP A 72 -17.27 -2.65 -15.23
CA ASP A 72 -16.35 -2.15 -16.26
C ASP A 72 -14.93 -1.92 -15.73
N PHE A 73 -14.77 -1.78 -14.41
CA PHE A 73 -13.47 -1.52 -13.81
C PHE A 73 -12.52 -2.71 -13.98
N ARG A 74 -11.27 -2.42 -14.37
CA ARG A 74 -10.19 -3.41 -14.49
C ARG A 74 -8.95 -2.92 -13.77
N PHE A 75 -8.31 -3.84 -13.05
CA PHE A 75 -6.99 -3.60 -12.50
C PHE A 75 -5.93 -3.65 -13.60
N GLN A 76 -5.03 -2.67 -13.57
CA GLN A 76 -3.95 -2.51 -14.54
C GLN A 76 -2.63 -3.03 -13.95
N ALA A 77 -1.74 -3.53 -14.81
CA ALA A 77 -0.36 -3.77 -14.38
C ALA A 77 0.28 -2.41 -14.07
N GLN A 78 1.07 -2.30 -13.01
CA GLN A 78 1.68 -1.04 -12.59
C GLN A 78 3.19 -1.19 -12.40
N PRO A 79 3.99 -0.16 -12.76
CA PRO A 79 5.43 -0.18 -12.55
C PRO A 79 5.79 -0.41 -11.08
N GLY A 80 6.80 -1.25 -10.83
CA GLY A 80 7.33 -1.51 -9.49
C GLY A 80 6.55 -2.50 -8.62
N ILE A 81 5.42 -3.02 -9.11
CA ILE A 81 4.65 -4.08 -8.43
C ILE A 81 4.39 -5.22 -9.41
N SER A 82 4.88 -6.42 -9.10
CA SER A 82 4.56 -7.60 -9.88
C SER A 82 3.08 -7.98 -9.74
N ASP A 83 2.52 -8.65 -10.74
CA ASP A 83 1.13 -9.13 -10.67
C ASP A 83 0.94 -10.10 -9.50
N ALA A 84 1.98 -10.85 -9.12
CA ALA A 84 2.00 -11.70 -7.93
C ALA A 84 1.81 -10.87 -6.65
N ASP A 85 2.65 -9.86 -6.41
CA ASP A 85 2.55 -8.99 -5.24
C ASP A 85 1.19 -8.28 -5.18
N PHE A 86 0.74 -7.77 -6.33
CA PHE A 86 -0.54 -7.07 -6.44
C PHE A 86 -1.72 -7.99 -6.05
N VAL A 87 -1.81 -9.17 -6.68
CA VAL A 87 -2.92 -10.10 -6.46
C VAL A 87 -2.87 -10.64 -5.03
N ILE A 88 -1.70 -11.08 -4.54
CA ILE A 88 -1.54 -11.58 -3.17
C ILE A 88 -1.99 -10.52 -2.17
N GLY A 89 -1.46 -9.30 -2.29
CA GLY A 89 -1.81 -8.20 -1.40
C GLY A 89 -3.31 -7.88 -1.42
N TYR A 90 -3.92 -7.83 -2.60
CA TYR A 90 -5.34 -7.53 -2.75
C TYR A 90 -6.24 -8.65 -2.20
N LEU A 91 -5.90 -9.92 -2.43
CA LEU A 91 -6.66 -11.06 -1.92
C LEU A 91 -6.61 -11.13 -0.39
N LEU A 92 -5.44 -10.92 0.20
CA LEU A 92 -5.28 -10.89 1.66
C LEU A 92 -6.04 -9.70 2.28
N TYR A 93 -6.04 -8.54 1.61
CA TYR A 93 -6.88 -7.40 1.98
C TYR A 93 -8.38 -7.77 2.01
N LEU A 94 -8.88 -8.41 0.96
CA LEU A 94 -10.29 -8.84 0.89
C LEU A 94 -10.64 -9.86 1.99
N LEU A 95 -9.75 -10.82 2.25
CA LEU A 95 -9.93 -11.79 3.33
C LEU A 95 -9.98 -11.11 4.70
N GLN A 96 -9.12 -10.09 4.92
CA GLN A 96 -9.13 -9.29 6.15
C GLN A 96 -10.43 -8.48 6.31
N LEU A 97 -11.00 -7.95 5.23
CA LEU A 97 -12.31 -7.29 5.28
C LEU A 97 -13.43 -8.27 5.65
N LYS A 98 -13.35 -9.52 5.18
CA LYS A 98 -14.33 -10.56 5.49
C LYS A 98 -14.27 -10.98 6.96
N SER A 99 -13.06 -11.15 7.53
CA SER A 99 -12.87 -11.54 8.93
C SER A 99 -13.22 -10.43 9.93
N LYS A 100 -13.02 -9.16 9.56
CA LYS A 100 -13.40 -8.00 10.39
C LYS A 100 -14.90 -7.83 10.61
N LYS A 101 -15.75 -8.37 9.72
CA LYS A 101 -17.19 -8.45 9.98
C LYS A 101 -17.52 -9.32 11.22
N THR A 102 -16.54 -10.05 11.73
CA THR A 102 -16.70 -11.08 12.77
C THR A 102 -15.94 -10.78 14.07
N GLN A 103 -15.16 -9.68 14.16
CA GLN A 103 -14.37 -9.33 15.36
C GLN A 103 -14.96 -8.13 16.11
N SER A 104 -14.99 -8.23 17.45
CA SER A 104 -15.50 -7.18 18.36
C SER A 104 -14.54 -5.99 18.43
N ALA A 105 -15.12 -4.82 18.75
CA ALA A 105 -14.51 -3.49 18.68
C ALA A 105 -13.45 -3.16 19.75
N GLU A 106 -12.88 -4.15 20.46
CA GLU A 106 -12.16 -3.94 21.72
C GLU A 106 -10.64 -4.23 21.70
N ASP A 107 -10.02 -4.47 20.54
CA ASP A 107 -8.55 -4.62 20.50
C ASP A 107 -7.90 -3.22 20.38
N PRO A 108 -6.97 -2.81 21.27
CA PRO A 108 -6.37 -1.45 21.29
C PRO A 108 -5.40 -1.18 20.10
N PHE A 109 -5.97 -1.17 18.89
CA PHE A 109 -6.03 -0.12 17.86
C PHE A 109 -4.85 0.83 17.57
N PHE A 110 -3.59 0.42 17.78
CA PHE A 110 -2.48 1.05 17.07
C PHE A 110 -1.76 0.05 16.17
N LEU A 111 -2.12 0.10 14.87
CA LEU A 111 -1.34 -0.38 13.73
C LEU A 111 -0.85 -1.83 13.79
N ARG A 112 -1.76 -2.82 13.78
CA ARG A 112 -1.40 -4.19 13.40
C ARG A 112 -1.20 -4.25 11.88
N VAL A 113 0.06 -4.18 11.45
CA VAL A 113 0.49 -4.31 10.05
C VAL A 113 1.51 -5.44 9.98
N THR A 114 1.24 -6.40 9.11
CA THR A 114 2.14 -7.52 8.80
C THR A 114 2.90 -7.23 7.50
N SER A 115 3.96 -7.99 7.21
CA SER A 115 4.74 -7.81 5.98
C SER A 115 3.88 -7.88 4.70
N SER A 116 2.85 -8.73 4.69
CA SER A 116 1.93 -8.87 3.56
C SER A 116 0.98 -7.69 3.37
N ASP A 117 0.71 -6.90 4.42
CA ASP A 117 -0.10 -5.69 4.30
C ASP A 117 0.58 -4.62 3.44
N TYR A 118 1.92 -4.56 3.46
CA TYR A 118 2.70 -3.62 2.65
C TYR A 118 2.65 -3.92 1.14
N LEU A 119 2.11 -5.07 0.74
CA LEU A 119 1.87 -5.38 -0.68
C LEU A 119 0.63 -4.68 -1.23
N SER A 120 -0.29 -4.24 -0.36
CA SER A 120 -1.59 -3.72 -0.74
C SER A 120 -1.77 -2.28 -0.30
N PHE A 121 -1.95 -1.40 -1.29
CA PHE A 121 -2.37 -0.02 -1.06
C PHE A 121 -3.63 0.04 -0.18
N HIS A 122 -4.60 -0.84 -0.45
CA HIS A 122 -5.87 -0.84 0.26
C HIS A 122 -5.75 -1.32 1.72
N SER A 123 -4.82 -2.24 2.01
CA SER A 123 -4.53 -2.67 3.39
C SER A 123 -3.95 -1.53 4.21
N ILE A 124 -2.89 -0.88 3.71
CA ILE A 124 -2.26 0.26 4.40
C ILE A 124 -3.24 1.42 4.56
N ARG A 125 -3.99 1.77 3.50
CA ARG A 125 -5.03 2.79 3.56
C ARG A 125 -6.08 2.46 4.62
N SER A 126 -6.52 1.21 4.71
CA SER A 126 -7.49 0.78 5.72
C SER A 126 -6.91 0.82 7.14
N CYS A 127 -5.61 0.54 7.29
CA CYS A 127 -4.91 0.66 8.57
C CYS A 127 -4.81 2.11 9.03
N LEU A 128 -4.38 3.00 8.13
CA LEU A 128 -4.31 4.43 8.38
C LEU A 128 -5.69 5.04 8.69
N HIS A 129 -6.73 4.66 7.95
CA HIS A 129 -8.09 5.09 8.25
C HIS A 129 -8.52 4.74 9.69
N ARG A 130 -8.21 3.52 10.14
CA ARG A 130 -8.45 3.07 11.51
C ARG A 130 -7.67 3.90 12.54
N ALA A 131 -6.40 4.21 12.27
CA ALA A 131 -5.62 5.08 13.13
C ALA A 131 -6.27 6.48 13.20
N TYR A 132 -6.69 7.04 12.07
CA TYR A 132 -7.30 8.37 12.00
C TYR A 132 -8.62 8.49 12.74
N THR A 133 -9.45 7.43 12.77
CA THR A 133 -10.69 7.41 13.55
C THR A 133 -10.42 7.44 15.06
N SER A 134 -9.28 6.92 15.50
CA SER A 134 -8.88 6.89 16.91
C SER A 134 -8.14 8.16 17.36
N LEU A 135 -7.72 9.04 16.43
CA LEU A 135 -6.95 10.25 16.74
C LEU A 135 -7.64 11.24 17.68
N ASN A 136 -8.97 11.21 17.81
CA ASN A 136 -9.68 12.12 18.71
C ASN A 136 -9.44 11.82 20.19
N LYS A 137 -9.02 10.59 20.52
CA LYS A 137 -8.69 10.15 21.88
C LYS A 137 -7.20 9.86 22.05
N ALA A 138 -6.39 10.19 21.06
CA ALA A 138 -4.97 9.84 21.01
C ALA A 138 -4.16 10.70 21.98
N THR A 139 -3.24 10.05 22.69
CA THR A 139 -2.19 10.71 23.46
C THR A 139 -1.03 11.12 22.56
N GLU A 140 -0.12 11.96 23.05
CA GLU A 140 1.13 12.27 22.33
C GLU A 140 1.93 11.01 21.97
N ALA A 141 1.96 10.02 22.87
CA ALA A 141 2.61 8.73 22.61
C ALA A 141 1.98 7.98 21.42
N ASP A 142 0.67 8.08 21.24
CA ASP A 142 -0.02 7.50 20.08
C ASP A 142 0.31 8.26 18.80
N LEU A 143 0.44 9.59 18.86
CA LEU A 143 0.87 10.40 17.73
C LEU A 143 2.31 10.06 17.31
N ASN A 144 3.21 9.82 18.27
CA ASN A 144 4.57 9.38 18.01
C ASN A 144 4.63 8.01 17.33
N LYS A 145 3.79 7.05 17.74
CA LYS A 145 3.65 5.76 17.05
C LYS A 145 3.15 5.92 15.62
N LEU A 146 2.22 6.86 15.38
CA LEU A 146 1.75 7.14 14.02
C LEU A 146 2.86 7.78 13.17
N ALA A 147 3.62 8.71 13.74
CA ALA A 147 4.75 9.34 13.08
C ALA A 147 5.81 8.30 12.66
N GLU A 148 6.18 7.40 13.56
CA GLU A 148 7.10 6.30 13.29
C GLU A 148 6.58 5.38 12.18
N PHE A 149 5.29 5.04 12.22
CA PHE A 149 4.67 4.25 11.16
C PHE A 149 4.70 4.96 9.80
N LEU A 150 4.34 6.24 9.74
CA LEU A 150 4.39 7.03 8.51
C LEU A 150 5.81 7.17 7.96
N TYR A 151 6.80 7.28 8.84
CA TYR A 151 8.22 7.29 8.47
C TYR A 151 8.61 5.96 7.79
N ASN A 152 8.18 4.83 8.35
CA ASN A 152 8.44 3.49 7.80
C ASN A 152 7.66 3.18 6.50
N LEU A 153 6.71 4.02 6.10
CA LEU A 153 5.96 3.87 4.84
C LEU A 153 6.71 4.42 3.62
N GLU A 154 7.94 4.93 3.75
CA GLU A 154 8.66 5.49 2.60
C GLU A 154 8.83 4.47 1.46
N TYR A 155 9.28 3.25 1.74
CA TYR A 155 9.45 2.22 0.71
C TYR A 155 8.13 1.84 0.05
N PHE A 156 7.07 1.70 0.85
CA PHE A 156 5.70 1.48 0.35
C PHE A 156 5.26 2.62 -0.57
N ALA A 157 5.50 3.88 -0.18
CA ALA A 157 5.09 5.04 -0.94
C ALA A 157 5.82 5.11 -2.29
N LYS A 158 7.14 4.80 -2.30
CA LYS A 158 7.92 4.68 -3.54
C LYS A 158 7.33 3.62 -4.47
N LYS A 159 6.99 2.44 -3.93
CA LYS A 159 6.46 1.30 -4.69
C LYS A 159 5.09 1.60 -5.32
N HIS A 160 4.23 2.33 -4.60
CA HIS A 160 2.90 2.73 -5.07
C HIS A 160 2.86 4.10 -5.76
N GLN A 161 4.01 4.78 -5.91
CA GLN A 161 4.18 6.06 -6.58
C GLN A 161 3.17 7.13 -6.09
N CYS A 162 2.53 7.88 -6.99
CA CYS A 162 1.66 9.01 -6.64
C CYS A 162 0.61 8.65 -5.57
N PRO A 163 -0.20 7.58 -5.72
CA PRO A 163 -1.12 7.16 -4.65
C PRO A 163 -0.44 6.87 -3.31
N GLY A 164 0.72 6.21 -3.33
CA GLY A 164 1.49 5.92 -2.12
C GLY A 164 1.94 7.19 -1.41
N TYR A 165 2.49 8.15 -2.15
CA TYR A 165 2.89 9.44 -1.62
C TYR A 165 1.70 10.27 -1.12
N LEU A 166 0.58 10.28 -1.82
CA LEU A 166 -0.65 10.95 -1.36
C LEU A 166 -1.17 10.35 -0.06
N LEU A 167 -1.10 9.01 0.10
CA LEU A 167 -1.52 8.36 1.33
C LEU A 167 -0.63 8.74 2.52
N VAL A 168 0.68 8.83 2.32
CA VAL A 168 1.62 9.26 3.36
C VAL A 168 1.47 10.76 3.66
N ALA A 169 1.33 11.61 2.64
CA ALA A 169 1.06 13.03 2.79
C ALA A 169 -0.19 13.27 3.65
N TYR A 170 -1.25 12.50 3.41
CA TYR A 170 -2.45 12.59 4.22
C TYR A 170 -2.23 12.18 5.68
N GLY A 171 -1.42 11.15 5.93
CA GLY A 171 -1.03 10.78 7.28
C GLY A 171 -0.34 11.92 8.02
N TYR A 172 0.61 12.58 7.38
CA TYR A 172 1.29 13.74 7.96
C TYR A 172 0.35 14.93 8.15
N MET A 173 -0.59 15.17 7.24
CA MET A 173 -1.63 16.19 7.42
C MET A 173 -2.46 15.93 8.69
N ARG A 174 -2.95 14.69 8.88
CA ARG A 174 -3.73 14.30 10.07
C ARG A 174 -2.93 14.43 11.36
N LEU A 175 -1.65 14.08 11.30
CA LEU A 175 -0.73 14.20 12.41
C LEU A 175 -0.49 15.69 12.77
N ALA A 176 -0.20 16.54 11.77
CA ALA A 176 0.02 17.97 11.94
C ALA A 176 -1.19 18.66 12.59
N LEU A 177 -2.40 18.39 12.09
CA LEU A 177 -3.64 18.90 12.66
C LEU A 177 -3.82 18.53 14.13
N LYS A 178 -3.41 17.32 14.53
CA LYS A 178 -3.46 16.88 15.93
C LYS A 178 -2.39 17.54 16.78
N TYR A 179 -1.17 17.69 16.29
CA TYR A 179 -0.14 18.46 17.00
C TYR A 179 -0.54 19.93 17.19
N GLN A 180 -1.15 20.55 16.18
CA GLN A 180 -1.69 21.90 16.28
C GLN A 180 -2.77 22.02 17.36
N GLN A 181 -3.70 21.06 17.43
CA GLN A 181 -4.75 21.02 18.47
C GLN A 181 -4.17 20.87 19.89
N LEU A 182 -3.03 20.19 20.02
CA LEU A 182 -2.33 20.00 21.30
C LEU A 182 -1.34 21.14 21.64
N GLY A 183 -1.17 22.13 20.76
CA GLY A 183 -0.20 23.22 20.95
C GLY A 183 1.27 22.79 20.80
N LEU A 184 1.53 21.66 20.15
CA LEU A 184 2.86 21.10 19.94
C LEU A 184 3.50 21.70 18.66
N SER A 185 4.11 22.87 18.79
CA SER A 185 4.57 23.67 17.64
C SER A 185 5.63 23.00 16.77
N ASP A 186 6.71 22.47 17.35
CA ASP A 186 7.80 21.88 16.56
C ASP A 186 7.36 20.59 15.84
N PRO A 187 6.66 19.63 16.50
CA PRO A 187 6.10 18.46 15.80
C PRO A 187 5.07 18.83 14.73
N CYS A 188 4.27 19.89 14.96
CA CYS A 188 3.31 20.40 13.99
C CYS A 188 4.01 20.90 12.72
N ARG A 189 5.02 21.77 12.87
CA ARG A 189 5.82 22.26 11.74
C ARG A 189 6.48 21.11 10.98
N ALA A 190 7.13 20.18 11.68
CA ALA A 190 7.78 19.03 11.06
C ALA A 190 6.79 18.17 10.25
N ALA A 191 5.59 17.91 10.79
CA ALA A 191 4.55 17.16 10.11
C ALA A 191 4.02 17.89 8.86
N TYR A 192 3.80 19.21 8.91
CA TYR A 192 3.43 19.99 7.72
C TYR A 192 4.53 19.99 6.65
N THR A 193 5.79 20.13 7.04
CA THR A 193 6.94 20.05 6.11
C THR A 193 7.00 18.68 5.42
N LEU A 194 6.79 17.59 6.16
CA LEU A 194 6.74 16.24 5.58
C LEU A 194 5.51 16.03 4.69
N CYS A 195 4.35 16.55 5.09
CA CYS A 195 3.16 16.57 4.23
C CYS A 195 3.47 17.25 2.88
N TRP A 196 4.09 18.44 2.92
CA TRP A 196 4.48 19.17 1.72
C TRP A 196 5.45 18.39 0.83
N LYS A 197 6.48 17.78 1.43
CA LYS A 197 7.45 16.92 0.72
C LYS A 197 6.74 15.82 -0.05
N PHE A 198 5.81 15.10 0.60
CA PHE A 198 5.10 14.00 -0.02
C PHE A 198 4.06 14.44 -1.06
N LEU A 199 3.41 15.60 -0.88
CA LEU A 199 2.60 16.21 -1.95
C LEU A 199 3.45 16.58 -3.16
N HIS A 200 4.67 17.10 -2.96
CA HIS A 200 5.58 17.39 -4.06
C HIS A 200 6.03 16.11 -4.79
N LEU A 201 6.39 15.05 -4.06
CA LEU A 201 6.70 13.74 -4.64
C LEU A 201 5.53 13.13 -5.43
N ALA A 202 4.30 13.28 -4.92
CA ALA A 202 3.12 12.86 -5.64
C ALA A 202 2.97 13.60 -6.97
N ALA A 203 3.19 14.92 -6.99
CA ALA A 203 3.16 15.72 -8.21
C ALA A 203 4.24 15.30 -9.22
N LEU A 204 5.47 15.05 -8.76
CA LEU A 204 6.56 14.59 -9.63
C LEU A 204 6.28 13.22 -10.27
N THR A 205 5.48 12.38 -9.63
CA THR A 205 5.19 11.01 -10.09
C THR A 205 3.82 10.84 -10.74
N GLU A 206 2.98 11.88 -10.78
CA GLU A 206 1.58 11.76 -11.21
C GLU A 206 1.45 11.24 -12.64
N THR A 207 2.19 11.82 -13.59
CA THR A 207 2.12 11.51 -15.03
C THR A 207 2.51 10.07 -15.37
N GLN A 208 3.33 9.43 -14.53
CA GLN A 208 3.78 8.04 -14.69
C GLN A 208 3.01 7.06 -13.81
N SER A 209 2.02 7.54 -13.04
CA SER A 209 1.27 6.74 -12.06
C SER A 209 -0.15 6.41 -12.49
N GLU A 210 -0.52 6.53 -13.78
CA GLU A 210 -1.90 6.31 -14.25
C GLU A 210 -2.48 4.96 -13.78
N ALA A 211 -1.73 3.87 -13.96
CA ALA A 211 -2.14 2.55 -13.53
C ALA A 211 -2.27 2.43 -11.99
N SER A 212 -1.31 3.00 -11.27
CA SER A 212 -1.34 3.04 -9.81
C SER A 212 -2.56 3.83 -9.29
N ILE A 213 -2.87 4.97 -9.91
CA ILE A 213 -4.04 5.82 -9.59
C ILE A 213 -5.34 5.07 -9.89
N ASN A 214 -5.44 4.44 -11.07
CA ASN A 214 -6.58 3.62 -11.44
C ASN A 214 -6.82 2.51 -10.41
N ASN A 215 -5.77 1.77 -10.03
CA ASN A 215 -5.87 0.66 -9.08
C ASN A 215 -6.24 1.15 -7.67
N ALA A 216 -5.55 2.17 -7.16
CA ALA A 216 -5.71 2.69 -5.80
C ALA A 216 -7.12 3.28 -5.54
N TYR A 217 -7.72 3.90 -6.56
CA TYR A 217 -8.97 4.64 -6.46
C TYR A 217 -10.09 4.07 -7.33
N PHE A 218 -9.91 2.85 -7.83
CA PHE A 218 -10.90 2.11 -8.60
C PHE A 218 -11.43 2.90 -9.82
N GLY A 219 -10.51 3.54 -10.55
CA GLY A 219 -10.82 4.30 -11.76
C GLY A 219 -11.48 5.67 -11.52
N LYS A 220 -11.67 6.08 -10.27
CA LYS A 220 -12.32 7.37 -9.92
C LYS A 220 -11.35 8.54 -9.83
N GLY A 221 -10.06 8.32 -10.11
CA GLY A 221 -9.03 9.34 -10.04
C GLY A 221 -8.64 9.75 -8.61
N ILE A 222 -7.76 10.75 -8.50
CA ILE A 222 -7.19 11.20 -7.24
C ILE A 222 -8.18 11.97 -6.35
N ILE A 223 -9.41 12.25 -6.80
CA ILE A 223 -10.44 12.85 -5.94
C ILE A 223 -10.74 11.98 -4.70
N LEU A 224 -10.50 10.66 -4.80
CA LEU A 224 -10.61 9.73 -3.68
C LEU A 224 -9.32 9.58 -2.87
N SER A 225 -8.26 10.31 -3.23
CA SER A 225 -7.06 10.43 -2.40
C SER A 225 -7.37 11.36 -1.24
N THR A 226 -8.06 10.79 -0.24
CA THR A 226 -8.19 11.34 1.12
C THR A 226 -9.05 12.62 1.19
N PRO A 227 -9.40 13.15 2.39
CA PRO A 227 -10.62 13.91 2.69
C PRO A 227 -10.62 15.34 2.14
N PHE A 228 -9.63 15.67 1.30
CA PHE A 228 -9.61 16.91 0.57
C PHE A 228 -10.80 16.96 -0.41
N GLU A 229 -11.20 15.82 -0.98
CA GLU A 229 -12.11 15.76 -2.14
C GLU A 229 -11.65 16.71 -3.27
N LEU A 230 -10.35 17.01 -3.28
CA LEU A 230 -9.72 17.91 -4.22
C LEU A 230 -9.28 17.12 -5.44
N SER A 231 -9.43 17.77 -6.59
CA SER A 231 -9.25 17.16 -7.90
C SER A 231 -7.80 17.19 -8.37
N SER A 232 -6.94 17.99 -7.73
CA SER A 232 -5.53 18.13 -8.09
C SER A 232 -4.59 18.22 -6.89
N ILE A 233 -3.34 17.82 -7.11
CA ILE A 233 -2.27 17.94 -6.10
C ILE A 233 -1.94 19.41 -5.81
N SER A 234 -2.13 20.30 -6.79
CA SER A 234 -1.98 21.75 -6.62
C SER A 234 -3.00 22.31 -5.61
N GLU A 235 -4.27 21.89 -5.71
CA GLU A 235 -5.30 22.23 -4.73
C GLU A 235 -4.94 21.67 -3.35
N MET A 236 -4.45 20.43 -3.26
CA MET A 236 -4.02 19.83 -1.99
C MET A 236 -2.85 20.60 -1.34
N LYS A 237 -1.87 21.07 -2.13
CA LYS A 237 -0.80 21.95 -1.62
C LYS A 237 -1.36 23.28 -1.12
N THR A 238 -2.28 23.89 -1.87
CA THR A 238 -2.92 25.15 -1.48
C THR A 238 -3.65 25.00 -0.15
N TYR A 239 -4.44 23.93 0.00
CA TYR A 239 -5.11 23.61 1.25
C TYR A 239 -4.10 23.36 2.40
N CYS A 240 -3.01 22.63 2.13
CA CYS A 240 -1.97 22.39 3.13
C CYS A 240 -1.37 23.69 3.66
N ALA A 241 -0.99 24.62 2.78
CA ALA A 241 -0.47 25.93 3.17
C ALA A 241 -1.51 26.75 3.97
N GLN A 242 -2.77 26.75 3.53
CA GLN A 242 -3.85 27.48 4.22
C GLN A 242 -4.05 26.99 5.64
N VAL A 243 -4.08 25.68 5.85
CA VAL A 243 -4.34 25.10 7.17
C VAL A 243 -3.11 25.15 8.07
N ALA A 244 -1.90 25.02 7.50
CA ALA A 244 -0.66 25.17 8.25
C ALA A 244 -0.48 26.60 8.78
N GLY A 245 -0.93 27.62 8.05
CA GLY A 245 -0.78 29.01 8.46
C GLY A 245 0.68 29.35 8.79
N GLY A 246 0.93 29.87 10.00
CA GLY A 246 2.27 30.22 10.46
C GLY A 246 3.20 29.03 10.76
N TYR A 247 2.71 27.79 10.75
CA TYR A 247 3.53 26.60 11.01
C TYR A 247 4.34 26.15 9.79
N LEU A 248 4.06 26.67 8.59
CA LEU A 248 4.77 26.30 7.37
C LEU A 248 5.24 27.58 6.64
N SER A 249 6.54 27.85 6.71
CA SER A 249 7.15 28.98 6.02
C SER A 249 7.46 28.69 4.55
N SER A 250 7.73 29.74 3.77
CA SER A 250 8.19 29.57 2.38
C SER A 250 9.51 28.78 2.31
N ASP A 251 10.42 28.99 3.26
CA ASP A 251 11.69 28.26 3.31
C ASP A 251 11.50 26.77 3.61
N ASP A 252 10.53 26.43 4.48
CA ASP A 252 10.15 25.04 4.74
C ASP A 252 9.62 24.36 3.48
N CYS A 253 8.75 25.05 2.72
CA CYS A 253 8.26 24.55 1.44
C CYS A 253 9.40 24.30 0.47
N ILE A 254 10.28 25.28 0.23
CA ILE A 254 11.43 25.15 -0.68
C ILE A 254 12.35 24.01 -0.25
N GLY A 255 12.63 23.89 1.06
CA GLY A 255 13.44 22.81 1.61
C GLY A 255 12.80 21.43 1.38
N ALA A 256 11.50 21.31 1.63
CA ALA A 256 10.74 20.09 1.40
C ALA A 256 10.69 19.70 -0.08
N GLU A 257 10.55 20.67 -0.99
CA GLU A 257 10.56 20.41 -2.43
C GLU A 257 11.93 19.98 -2.92
N LYS A 258 13.02 20.61 -2.47
CA LYS A 258 14.39 20.16 -2.77
C LYS A 258 14.65 18.75 -2.26
N ALA A 259 14.22 18.44 -1.04
CA ALA A 259 14.34 17.09 -0.48
C ALA A 259 13.50 16.06 -1.27
N GLY A 260 12.29 16.43 -1.69
CA GLY A 260 11.43 15.61 -2.53
C GLY A 260 12.05 15.36 -3.91
N LEU A 261 12.59 16.39 -4.56
CA LEU A 261 13.26 16.28 -5.85
C LEU A 261 14.51 15.39 -5.74
N PHE A 262 15.35 15.61 -4.72
CA PHE A 262 16.52 14.77 -4.49
C PHE A 262 16.13 13.29 -4.32
N MET A 263 15.09 13.02 -3.53
CA MET A 263 14.56 11.67 -3.36
C MET A 263 14.00 11.09 -4.66
N TYR A 264 13.37 11.91 -5.50
CA TYR A 264 12.84 11.50 -6.81
C TYR A 264 13.95 11.15 -7.80
N GLU A 265 15.00 11.97 -7.89
CA GLU A 265 16.13 11.76 -8.80
C GLU A 265 16.99 10.54 -8.42
N HIS A 266 17.04 10.21 -7.13
CA HIS A 266 17.79 9.08 -6.59
C HIS A 266 16.91 7.86 -6.30
N LEU A 267 15.67 7.84 -6.81
CA LEU A 267 14.94 6.58 -6.93
C LEU A 267 15.79 5.70 -7.85
N PRO A 268 16.28 4.52 -7.41
CA PRO A 268 16.75 3.55 -8.38
C PRO A 268 15.63 3.42 -9.38
N ALA A 269 15.94 3.67 -10.66
CA ALA A 269 14.95 3.59 -11.73
C ALA A 269 14.14 2.33 -11.43
N VAL A 270 12.83 2.47 -11.29
CA VAL A 270 11.94 1.31 -11.13
C VAL A 270 11.99 0.62 -12.49
N GLN A 271 13.11 -0.06 -12.73
CA GLN A 271 13.43 -0.72 -13.97
C GLN A 271 12.31 -1.73 -14.17
N LYS A 272 11.85 -1.86 -15.42
CA LYS A 272 11.23 -3.13 -15.85
C LYS A 272 12.11 -4.25 -15.29
N PRO A 273 11.54 -5.35 -14.77
CA PRO A 273 12.34 -6.41 -14.18
C PRO A 273 13.45 -6.78 -15.16
N ASP A 274 14.68 -6.39 -14.84
CA ASP A 274 15.83 -6.78 -15.61
C ASP A 274 16.12 -8.22 -15.18
N GLU A 275 15.81 -9.15 -16.08
CA GLU A 275 16.01 -10.59 -15.88
C GLU A 275 17.48 -10.98 -15.66
N SER A 276 18.42 -10.02 -15.68
CA SER A 276 19.86 -10.29 -15.67
C SER A 276 20.62 -9.98 -14.38
N THR A 277 20.02 -9.37 -13.34
CA THR A 277 20.72 -9.09 -12.08
C THR A 277 20.24 -9.97 -10.92
N ARG A 278 20.47 -11.28 -11.04
CA ARG A 278 20.72 -12.11 -9.86
C ARG A 278 22.18 -11.91 -9.43
N SER A 279 22.41 -11.12 -8.38
CA SER A 279 23.60 -11.34 -7.55
C SER A 279 23.33 -11.09 -6.06
N VAL A 280 23.36 -12.20 -5.33
CA VAL A 280 24.07 -12.41 -4.06
C VAL A 280 23.95 -11.31 -3.00
N LEU A 281 22.91 -11.42 -2.17
CA LEU A 281 22.96 -11.24 -0.72
C LEU A 281 22.05 -12.35 -0.17
N GLY A 282 22.49 -13.45 0.42
CA GLY A 282 23.69 -13.66 1.25
C GLY A 282 23.37 -13.38 2.72
N LEU A 283 22.47 -14.19 3.31
CA LEU A 283 22.16 -14.34 4.74
C LEU A 283 21.79 -13.09 5.55
#